data_AF-A0A3M5TUI8-F1
#
_entry.id   AF-A0A3M5TUI8-F1
#
_cell.length_a   1.000
_cell.length_b   1.000
_cell.length_c   1.000
_cell.angle_alpha   90.00
_cell.angle_beta   90.00
_cell.angle_gamma   90.00
#
_symmetry.space_group_name_H-M   'P 1'
#
loop_
_entity.id
_entity.type
_entity.pdbx_description
1 polymer ?
#
loop_
_entity_poly.entity_id
_entity_poly.type
_entity_poly.pdbx_seq_one_letter_code
_entity_poly.pdbx_strand_id
1 'polypeptide(L)'
;MTMPAALQDHFFQRDAQVLARDLLGKVIRHKVGERWLAARIIETEAYYCAEKGSHASLGYTEKRKALFLDGGHIYMYYARGGDSLNFSAEGPGNAVLIKSAFPWTDATSDENALAQMQLNNPDASGAIRPPQRLCAGQTLLCKALGLKVPAWDAKRFDPQRLLVEDVGQTPERVIQTTRLGIPSGRDEHLMYRFV
;
A
#
# COMPACT_ATOMS: atom_id res chain seq x y z
N MET A 1 5.24 26.05 5.29
CA MET A 1 4.89 24.62 5.44
C MET A 1 6.06 23.82 4.92
N THR A 2 6.69 23.00 5.75
CA THR A 2 7.71 22.04 5.33
C THR A 2 7.04 20.97 4.46
N MET A 3 7.62 20.67 3.30
CA MET A 3 7.09 19.59 2.46
C MET A 3 7.23 18.24 3.17
N PRO A 4 6.28 17.33 2.99
CA PRO A 4 6.42 15.93 3.39
C PRO A 4 7.79 15.35 2.97
N ALA A 5 8.51 14.75 3.91
CA ALA A 5 9.81 14.15 3.63
C ALA A 5 9.60 12.72 3.10
N ALA A 6 9.61 12.57 1.77
CA ALA A 6 9.46 11.28 1.12
C ALA A 6 10.61 10.31 1.50
N LEU A 7 10.25 9.06 1.76
CA LEU A 7 11.19 7.95 1.87
C LEU A 7 11.97 7.81 0.57
N GLN A 8 13.27 7.59 0.70
CA GLN A 8 14.20 7.47 -0.42
C GLN A 8 14.14 6.06 -1.03
N ASP A 9 14.57 5.92 -2.29
CA ASP A 9 14.56 4.63 -3.02
C ASP A 9 15.24 3.50 -2.24
N HIS A 10 16.34 3.78 -1.53
CA HIS A 10 17.05 2.78 -0.73
C HIS A 10 16.20 2.17 0.40
N PHE A 11 15.17 2.88 0.88
CA PHE A 11 14.23 2.33 1.86
C PHE A 11 13.43 1.18 1.25
N PHE A 12 13.11 1.24 -0.04
CA PHE A 12 12.33 0.21 -0.73
C PHE A 12 13.22 -0.87 -1.35
N GLN A 13 14.48 -0.57 -1.65
CA GLN A 13 15.47 -1.52 -2.13
C GLN A 13 16.00 -2.41 -0.99
N ARG A 14 15.11 -3.20 -0.38
CA ARG A 14 15.43 -4.17 0.69
C ARG A 14 14.59 -5.43 0.52
N ASP A 15 15.01 -6.49 1.19
CA ASP A 15 14.23 -7.74 1.34
C ASP A 15 12.74 -7.47 1.63
N ALA A 16 11.85 -8.22 0.97
CA ALA A 16 10.41 -7.94 1.01
C ALA A 16 9.81 -8.09 2.41
N GLN A 17 10.29 -9.03 3.24
CA GLN A 17 9.79 -9.16 4.62
C GLN A 17 10.33 -8.07 5.53
N VAL A 18 11.60 -7.65 5.35
CA VAL A 18 12.16 -6.49 6.05
C VAL A 18 11.36 -5.24 5.70
N LEU A 19 11.16 -4.98 4.40
CA LEU A 19 10.39 -3.85 3.92
C LEU A 19 8.95 -3.87 4.43
N ALA A 20 8.29 -5.04 4.41
CA ALA A 20 6.91 -5.17 4.86
C ALA A 20 6.73 -4.79 6.34
N ARG A 21 7.66 -5.22 7.21
CA ARG A 21 7.66 -4.83 8.62
C ARG A 21 7.92 -3.34 8.80
N ASP A 22 8.92 -2.81 8.10
CA ASP A 22 9.36 -1.42 8.28
C ASP A 22 8.40 -0.40 7.66
N LEU A 23 7.52 -0.83 6.76
CA LEU A 23 6.43 -0.01 6.24
C LEU A 23 5.30 0.21 7.27
N LEU A 24 5.18 -0.63 8.30
CA LEU A 24 4.18 -0.42 9.35
C LEU A 24 4.46 0.89 10.10
N GLY A 25 3.42 1.72 10.23
CA GLY A 25 3.53 3.06 10.82
C GLY A 25 3.90 4.17 9.84
N LYS A 26 4.37 3.86 8.62
CA LYS A 26 4.62 4.86 7.57
C LYS A 26 3.30 5.36 6.98
N VAL A 27 3.32 6.57 6.45
CA VAL A 27 2.11 7.23 5.89
C VAL A 27 2.23 7.33 4.38
N ILE A 28 1.22 6.84 3.67
CA ILE A 28 1.04 7.06 2.23
C ILE A 28 0.26 8.35 2.07
N ARG A 29 0.77 9.30 1.28
CA ARG A 29 0.05 10.53 0.93
C ARG A 29 -0.20 10.61 -0.57
N HIS A 30 -1.42 10.98 -0.96
CA HIS A 30 -1.80 11.26 -2.34
C HIS A 30 -2.44 12.66 -2.44
N LYS A 31 -1.88 13.52 -3.29
CA LYS A 31 -2.38 14.87 -3.53
C LYS A 31 -3.56 14.84 -4.51
N VAL A 32 -4.74 15.22 -4.04
CA VAL A 32 -5.98 15.33 -4.81
C VAL A 32 -6.47 16.78 -4.76
N GLY A 33 -6.32 17.49 -5.88
CA GLY A 33 -6.46 18.94 -5.91
C GLY A 33 -5.43 19.59 -4.97
N GLU A 34 -5.90 20.44 -4.06
CA GLU A 34 -5.03 21.09 -3.06
C GLU A 34 -4.84 20.29 -1.78
N ARG A 35 -5.46 19.11 -1.65
CA ARG A 35 -5.47 18.32 -0.41
C ARG A 35 -4.52 17.12 -0.50
N TRP A 36 -3.78 16.86 0.57
CA TRP A 36 -3.10 15.58 0.74
C TRP A 36 -4.02 14.63 1.49
N LEU A 37 -4.48 13.57 0.81
CA LEU A 37 -5.15 12.45 1.47
C LEU A 37 -4.08 11.55 2.06
N ALA A 38 -4.25 11.08 3.30
CA ALA A 38 -3.22 10.33 4.00
C ALA A 38 -3.76 9.12 4.75
N ALA A 39 -3.00 8.03 4.70
CA ALA A 39 -3.30 6.82 5.46
C ALA A 39 -2.01 6.19 6.00
N ARG A 40 -1.99 5.89 7.31
CA ARG A 40 -0.92 5.18 8.00
C ARG A 40 -1.05 3.69 7.77
N ILE A 41 -0.02 3.05 7.23
CA ILE A 41 0.02 1.62 6.95
C ILE A 41 -0.03 0.85 8.28
N ILE A 42 -0.97 -0.08 8.40
CA ILE A 42 -1.13 -0.94 9.59
C ILE A 42 -1.10 -2.42 9.24
N GLU A 43 -1.06 -2.79 7.97
CA GLU A 43 -1.01 -4.19 7.56
C GLU A 43 -0.36 -4.33 6.20
N THR A 44 0.61 -5.23 6.11
CA THR A 44 1.38 -5.51 4.90
C THR A 44 1.51 -7.01 4.66
N GLU A 45 1.68 -7.41 3.41
CA GLU A 45 2.01 -8.78 3.03
C GLU A 45 3.22 -8.78 2.09
N ALA A 46 4.25 -9.58 2.42
CA ALA A 46 5.41 -9.79 1.56
C ALA A 46 5.16 -10.92 0.55
N TYR A 47 5.69 -10.71 -0.66
CA TYR A 47 5.63 -11.66 -1.77
C TYR A 47 6.99 -11.75 -2.45
N TYR A 48 7.41 -12.98 -2.76
CA TYR A 48 8.63 -13.31 -3.49
C TYR A 48 8.28 -14.01 -4.80
N CYS A 49 9.15 -13.85 -5.80
CA CYS A 49 8.98 -14.48 -7.11
C CYS A 49 8.88 -16.02 -7.04
N ALA A 50 9.61 -16.64 -6.10
CA ALA A 50 9.65 -18.09 -5.92
C ALA A 50 8.35 -18.69 -5.35
N GLU A 51 7.42 -17.87 -4.84
CA GLU A 51 6.20 -18.35 -4.18
C GLU A 51 5.03 -18.43 -5.16
N LYS A 52 4.31 -19.55 -5.14
CA LYS A 52 3.06 -19.72 -5.89
C LYS A 52 1.99 -18.69 -5.50
N GLY A 53 2.04 -18.13 -4.29
CA GLY A 53 1.14 -17.06 -3.86
C GLY A 53 1.38 -15.73 -4.58
N SER A 54 2.55 -15.53 -5.19
CA SER A 54 2.94 -14.28 -5.85
C SER A 54 2.46 -14.20 -7.30
N HIS A 55 2.09 -13.01 -7.76
CA HIS A 55 1.86 -12.75 -9.17
C HIS A 55 3.12 -12.92 -10.03
N ALA A 56 4.30 -12.66 -9.46
CA ALA A 56 5.56 -12.75 -10.18
C ALA A 56 5.92 -14.20 -10.54
N SER A 57 5.45 -15.18 -9.76
CA SER A 57 5.68 -16.62 -10.03
C SER A 57 5.00 -17.09 -11.33
N LEU A 58 4.07 -16.30 -11.86
CA LEU A 58 3.39 -16.56 -13.14
C LEU A 58 4.17 -15.98 -14.33
N GLY A 59 5.40 -15.51 -14.11
CA GLY A 59 6.28 -14.95 -15.13
C GLY A 59 5.99 -13.49 -15.46
N TYR A 60 6.96 -12.91 -16.18
CA TYR A 60 6.92 -11.54 -16.67
C TYR A 60 5.77 -11.34 -17.67
N THR A 61 5.08 -10.21 -17.53
CA THR A 61 4.17 -9.65 -18.54
C THR A 61 4.24 -8.13 -18.44
N GLU A 62 3.81 -7.40 -19.47
CA GLU A 62 3.74 -5.92 -19.39
C GLU A 62 2.89 -5.41 -18.22
N LYS A 63 1.84 -6.15 -17.84
CA LYS A 63 0.99 -5.84 -16.68
C LYS A 63 1.64 -6.13 -15.33
N ARG A 64 2.76 -6.87 -15.29
CA ARG A 64 3.50 -7.23 -14.08
C ARG A 64 4.89 -6.64 -14.05
N LYS A 65 5.28 -5.86 -15.07
CA LYS A 65 6.65 -5.37 -15.23
C LYS A 65 7.16 -4.64 -14.00
N ALA A 66 6.28 -3.89 -13.32
CA ALA A 66 6.61 -3.17 -12.09
C ALA A 66 7.25 -4.07 -11.03
N LEU A 67 6.75 -5.31 -10.86
CA LEU A 67 7.29 -6.29 -9.91
C LEU A 67 8.74 -6.67 -10.19
N PHE A 68 9.20 -6.53 -11.44
CA PHE A 68 10.56 -6.89 -11.88
C PHE A 68 11.50 -5.69 -11.99
N LEU A 69 11.03 -4.49 -11.62
CA LEU A 69 11.84 -3.28 -11.51
C LEU A 69 12.43 -3.15 -10.10
N ASP A 70 13.38 -2.24 -9.95
CA ASP A 70 14.00 -1.92 -8.67
C ASP A 70 12.97 -1.52 -7.60
N GLY A 71 13.37 -1.66 -6.34
CA GLY A 71 12.60 -1.27 -5.17
C GLY A 71 12.05 0.15 -5.28
N GLY A 72 10.79 0.34 -4.86
CA GLY A 72 10.12 1.63 -4.85
C GLY A 72 9.31 1.94 -6.11
N HIS A 73 9.21 1.00 -7.06
CA HIS A 73 8.19 1.07 -8.11
C HIS A 73 6.82 0.69 -7.55
N ILE A 74 5.80 1.38 -8.02
CA ILE A 74 4.41 1.12 -7.71
C ILE A 74 3.92 0.01 -8.64
N TYR A 75 3.46 -1.09 -8.04
CA TYR A 75 2.72 -2.12 -8.75
C TYR A 75 1.25 -2.08 -8.33
N MET A 76 0.38 -1.70 -9.26
CA MET A 76 -1.06 -1.72 -9.06
C MET A 76 -1.75 -2.69 -10.00
N TYR A 77 -2.76 -3.38 -9.48
CA TYR A 77 -3.58 -4.29 -10.26
C TYR A 77 -5.03 -4.26 -9.79
N TYR A 78 -5.93 -4.80 -10.60
CA TYR A 78 -7.33 -4.97 -10.23
C TYR A 78 -7.50 -6.25 -9.42
N ALA A 79 -7.66 -6.11 -8.11
CA ALA A 79 -8.10 -7.19 -7.23
C ALA A 79 -9.62 -7.36 -7.29
N ARG A 80 -10.15 -8.42 -6.66
CA ARG A 80 -11.60 -8.59 -6.50
C ARG A 80 -12.16 -7.40 -5.71
N GLY A 81 -12.92 -6.53 -6.38
CA GLY A 81 -13.56 -5.36 -5.78
C GLY A 81 -12.86 -4.02 -5.98
N GLY A 82 -11.73 -3.95 -6.70
CA GLY A 82 -11.12 -2.68 -7.12
C GLY A 82 -9.60 -2.68 -7.25
N ASP A 83 -9.04 -1.47 -7.26
CA ASP A 83 -7.60 -1.20 -7.33
C ASP A 83 -6.86 -1.75 -6.10
N SER A 84 -5.66 -2.29 -6.28
CA SER A 84 -4.77 -2.79 -5.21
C SER A 84 -3.38 -2.22 -5.38
N LEU A 85 -2.69 -1.91 -4.28
CA LEU A 85 -1.40 -1.23 -4.26
C LEU A 85 -0.30 -2.10 -3.66
N ASN A 86 0.82 -2.21 -4.36
CA ASN A 86 2.04 -2.86 -3.89
C ASN A 86 3.24 -1.97 -4.20
N PHE A 87 4.32 -2.16 -3.45
CA PHE A 87 5.62 -1.58 -3.74
C PHE A 87 6.60 -2.69 -4.08
N SER A 88 7.31 -2.56 -5.20
CA SER A 88 8.41 -3.46 -5.55
C SER A 88 9.50 -3.37 -4.48
N ALA A 89 10.11 -4.51 -4.18
CA ALA A 89 11.16 -4.68 -3.18
C ALA A 89 12.48 -5.09 -3.86
N GLU A 90 13.53 -5.33 -3.07
CA GLU A 90 14.77 -5.89 -3.60
C GLU A 90 14.54 -7.29 -4.18
N GLY A 91 15.07 -7.51 -5.39
CA GLY A 91 14.99 -8.78 -6.11
C GLY A 91 13.85 -8.81 -7.14
N PRO A 92 14.11 -9.22 -8.39
CA PRO A 92 13.08 -9.26 -9.43
C PRO A 92 11.89 -10.14 -9.04
N GLY A 93 10.70 -9.56 -9.05
CA GLY A 93 9.44 -10.22 -8.72
C GLY A 93 9.05 -10.15 -7.23
N ASN A 94 9.88 -9.52 -6.39
CA ASN A 94 9.58 -9.35 -4.97
C ASN A 94 8.82 -8.03 -4.74
N ALA A 95 7.83 -8.06 -3.85
CA ALA A 95 7.01 -6.90 -3.55
C ALA A 95 6.33 -6.99 -2.18
N VAL A 96 5.80 -5.85 -1.74
CA VAL A 96 4.97 -5.74 -0.55
C VAL A 96 3.61 -5.19 -0.92
N LEU A 97 2.55 -5.95 -0.64
CA LEU A 97 1.16 -5.50 -0.71
C LEU A 97 0.84 -4.64 0.51
N ILE A 98 0.18 -3.50 0.29
CA ILE A 98 -0.43 -2.72 1.37
C ILE A 98 -1.85 -3.23 1.59
N LYS A 99 -2.02 -4.03 2.64
CA LYS A 99 -3.26 -4.78 2.87
C LYS A 99 -4.32 -3.93 3.56
N SER A 100 -3.93 -3.10 4.52
CA SER A 100 -4.81 -2.12 5.13
C SER A 100 -4.03 -0.97 5.76
N ALA A 101 -4.75 0.10 6.01
CA ALA A 101 -4.23 1.31 6.63
C ALA A 101 -5.27 1.89 7.58
N PHE A 102 -4.87 2.92 8.32
CA PHE A 102 -5.76 3.76 9.10
C PHE A 102 -5.67 5.21 8.57
N PRO A 103 -6.78 5.94 8.39
CA PRO A 103 -6.71 7.34 7.95
C PRO A 103 -5.81 8.17 8.88
N TRP A 104 -4.99 9.05 8.30
CA TRP A 104 -4.02 9.83 9.04
C TRP A 104 -4.34 11.32 8.91
N THR A 105 -4.42 12.02 10.03
CA THR A 105 -4.61 13.48 10.06
C THR A 105 -3.48 14.18 10.80
N ASP A 106 -3.05 15.32 10.25
CA ASP A 106 -2.03 16.20 10.81
C ASP A 106 -2.09 17.58 10.14
N ALA A 107 -1.05 18.40 10.31
CA ALA A 107 -0.98 19.74 9.73
C ALA A 107 -0.98 19.76 8.17
N THR A 108 -0.67 18.64 7.50
CA THR A 108 -0.69 18.53 6.03
C THR A 108 -1.96 17.85 5.52
N SER A 109 -2.52 16.92 6.29
CA SER A 109 -3.77 16.21 5.98
C SER A 109 -4.79 16.51 7.07
N ASP A 110 -5.55 17.58 6.92
CA ASP A 110 -6.54 18.01 7.91
C ASP A 110 -7.84 17.19 7.85
N GLU A 111 -8.83 17.58 8.66
CA GLU A 111 -10.16 16.96 8.67
C GLU A 111 -10.88 17.05 7.31
N ASN A 112 -10.57 18.04 6.47
CA ASN A 112 -11.12 18.12 5.12
C ASN A 112 -10.54 17.02 4.21
N ALA A 113 -9.28 16.63 4.42
CA ALA A 113 -8.70 15.48 3.74
C ALA A 113 -9.39 14.17 4.17
N LEU A 114 -9.65 13.99 5.47
CA LEU A 114 -10.41 12.84 5.96
C LEU A 114 -11.83 12.80 5.38
N ALA A 115 -12.54 13.92 5.37
CA ALA A 115 -13.86 14.03 4.77
C ALA A 115 -13.83 13.67 3.28
N GLN A 116 -12.82 14.11 2.52
CA GLN A 116 -12.65 13.71 1.12
C GLN A 116 -12.41 12.21 0.96
N MET A 117 -11.60 11.59 1.84
CA MET A 117 -11.40 10.14 1.83
C MET A 117 -12.72 9.38 2.07
N GLN A 118 -13.59 9.88 2.96
CA GLN A 118 -14.91 9.31 3.22
C GLN A 118 -15.84 9.43 2.01
N LEU A 119 -15.83 10.58 1.31
CA LEU A 119 -16.58 10.76 0.05
C LEU A 119 -16.10 9.81 -1.05
N ASN A 120 -14.80 9.53 -1.11
CA ASN A 120 -14.25 8.61 -2.10
C ASN A 120 -14.64 7.14 -1.86
N ASN A 121 -14.94 6.77 -0.61
CA ASN A 121 -15.16 5.37 -0.22
C ASN A 121 -16.36 5.19 0.73
N PRO A 122 -17.59 5.51 0.27
CA PRO A 122 -18.80 5.24 1.04
C PRO A 122 -18.97 3.73 1.28
N ASP A 123 -19.85 3.37 2.20
CA ASP A 123 -20.28 1.98 2.34
C ASP A 123 -21.25 1.55 1.22
N ALA A 124 -21.72 0.31 1.27
CA ALA A 124 -22.60 -0.25 0.24
C ALA A 124 -23.97 0.46 0.16
N SER A 125 -24.38 1.18 1.21
CA SER A 125 -25.61 1.97 1.24
C SER A 125 -25.40 3.42 0.75
N GLY A 126 -24.16 3.81 0.47
CA GLY A 126 -23.79 5.20 0.17
C GLY A 126 -23.51 6.04 1.41
N ALA A 127 -23.58 5.48 2.61
CA ALA A 127 -23.34 6.20 3.84
C ALA A 127 -21.84 6.42 4.11
N ILE A 128 -21.54 7.42 4.95
CA ILE A 128 -20.19 7.72 5.39
C ILE A 128 -19.64 6.55 6.18
N ARG A 129 -18.47 6.07 5.77
CA ARG A 129 -17.79 4.99 6.47
C ARG A 129 -17.04 5.52 7.71
N PRO A 130 -17.12 4.86 8.88
CA PRO A 130 -16.32 5.25 10.04
C PRO A 130 -14.82 5.05 9.76
N PRO A 131 -13.93 5.86 10.38
CA PRO A 131 -12.48 5.82 10.11
C PRO A 131 -11.86 4.42 10.20
N GLN A 132 -12.29 3.61 11.17
CA GLN A 132 -11.80 2.25 11.41
C GLN A 132 -12.06 1.30 10.24
N ARG A 133 -13.06 1.59 9.38
CA ARG A 133 -13.39 0.76 8.22
C ARG A 133 -12.99 1.41 6.89
N LEU A 134 -12.54 2.67 6.92
CA LEU A 134 -12.28 3.48 5.72
C LEU A 134 -11.16 2.91 4.86
N CYS A 135 -10.10 2.41 5.49
CA CYS A 135 -8.94 1.82 4.82
C CYS A 135 -8.69 0.36 5.25
N ALA A 136 -9.71 -0.32 5.80
CA ALA A 136 -9.65 -1.69 6.33
C ALA A 136 -9.67 -2.78 5.23
N GLY A 137 -8.78 -2.66 4.25
CA GLY A 137 -8.61 -3.60 3.16
C GLY A 137 -8.00 -2.95 1.92
N GLN A 138 -7.28 -3.73 1.11
CA GLN A 138 -6.44 -3.23 0.03
C GLN A 138 -7.21 -2.38 -1.00
N THR A 139 -8.44 -2.78 -1.33
CA THR A 139 -9.29 -2.03 -2.27
C THR A 139 -9.95 -0.82 -1.63
N LEU A 140 -10.20 -0.86 -0.33
CA LEU A 140 -10.79 0.24 0.43
C LEU A 140 -9.76 1.35 0.65
N LEU A 141 -8.52 0.98 0.94
CA LEU A 141 -7.37 1.88 0.99
C LEU A 141 -7.23 2.66 -0.33
N CYS A 142 -7.15 1.95 -1.47
CA CYS A 142 -7.00 2.60 -2.77
C CYS A 142 -8.18 3.54 -3.08
N LYS A 143 -9.42 3.12 -2.77
CA LYS A 143 -10.61 3.97 -2.93
C LYS A 143 -10.51 5.23 -2.08
N ALA A 144 -10.25 5.10 -0.78
CA ALA A 144 -10.16 6.23 0.13
C ALA A 144 -9.10 7.25 -0.31
N LEU A 145 -7.92 6.76 -0.73
CA LEU A 145 -6.84 7.61 -1.24
C LEU A 145 -7.06 8.08 -2.69
N GLY A 146 -8.09 7.61 -3.41
CA GLY A 146 -8.29 7.98 -4.81
C GLY A 146 -7.22 7.43 -5.77
N LEU A 147 -6.57 6.31 -5.41
CA LEU A 147 -5.55 5.66 -6.25
C LEU A 147 -6.20 4.79 -7.32
N LYS A 148 -5.64 4.84 -8.54
CA LYS A 148 -6.16 4.14 -9.72
C LYS A 148 -5.06 3.47 -10.51
N VAL A 149 -5.28 2.22 -10.91
CA VAL A 149 -4.33 1.44 -11.73
C VAL A 149 -3.85 2.22 -12.98
N PRO A 150 -4.72 2.82 -13.83
CA PRO A 150 -4.27 3.53 -15.02
C PRO A 150 -3.42 4.77 -14.73
N ALA A 151 -3.52 5.32 -13.52
CA ALA A 151 -2.81 6.54 -13.14
C ALA A 151 -1.42 6.27 -12.56
N TRP A 152 -1.21 5.12 -11.91
CA TRP A 152 -0.06 4.91 -11.01
C TRP A 152 0.73 3.64 -11.26
N ASP A 153 0.19 2.63 -11.94
CA ASP A 153 0.92 1.37 -12.17
C ASP A 153 2.23 1.59 -12.95
N ALA A 154 3.27 0.86 -12.55
CA ALA A 154 4.63 0.91 -13.09
C ALA A 154 5.33 2.27 -13.02
N LYS A 155 4.89 3.18 -12.13
CA LYS A 155 5.55 4.47 -11.87
C LYS A 155 6.39 4.42 -10.60
N ARG A 156 7.32 5.37 -10.47
CA ARG A 156 7.92 5.71 -9.17
C ARG A 156 7.04 6.68 -8.40
N PHE A 157 7.33 6.84 -7.11
CA PHE A 157 6.76 7.90 -6.30
C PHE A 157 7.08 9.28 -6.91
N ASP A 158 6.13 10.19 -6.76
CA ASP A 158 6.26 11.59 -7.13
C ASP A 158 6.09 12.40 -5.84
N PRO A 159 7.16 12.96 -5.25
CA PRO A 159 7.06 13.71 -4.00
C PRO A 159 6.05 14.88 -4.01
N GLN A 160 5.60 15.33 -5.18
CA GLN A 160 4.58 16.38 -5.31
C GLN A 160 3.15 15.82 -5.40
N ARG A 161 2.98 14.51 -5.62
CA ARG A 161 1.68 13.90 -5.90
C ARG A 161 1.40 12.61 -5.14
N LEU A 162 2.36 11.70 -5.00
CA LEU A 162 2.22 10.42 -4.29
C LEU A 162 3.54 10.02 -3.67
N LEU A 163 3.58 9.93 -2.35
CA LEU A 163 4.76 9.57 -1.58
C LEU A 163 4.42 8.68 -0.39
N VAL A 164 5.45 8.03 0.16
CA VAL A 164 5.42 7.44 1.49
C VAL A 164 6.41 8.21 2.34
N GLU A 165 6.04 8.52 3.57
CA GLU A 165 6.86 9.30 4.51
C GLU A 165 7.00 8.58 5.85
N ASP A 166 8.06 8.94 6.57
CA ASP A 166 8.21 8.61 7.98
C ASP A 166 7.68 9.77 8.83
N VAL A 167 6.64 9.49 9.62
CA VAL A 167 6.04 10.44 10.57
C VAL A 167 6.50 10.18 12.01
N GLY A 168 7.58 9.40 12.19
CA GLY A 168 8.10 9.04 13.51
C GLY A 168 7.20 8.06 14.28
N GLN A 169 6.25 7.43 13.59
CA GLN A 169 5.38 6.41 14.17
C GLN A 169 6.00 5.03 13.98
N THR A 170 6.17 4.30 15.07
CA THR A 170 6.62 2.91 15.07
C THR A 170 5.62 2.08 15.89
N PRO A 171 5.13 0.93 15.37
CA PRO A 171 4.24 0.07 16.15
C PRO A 171 4.98 -0.51 17.35
N GLU A 172 4.34 -0.50 18.53
CA GLU A 172 4.89 -1.12 19.75
C GLU A 172 5.00 -2.64 19.64
N ARG A 173 4.13 -3.24 18.82
CA ARG A 173 4.08 -4.67 18.57
C ARG A 173 3.72 -4.92 17.12
N VAL A 174 4.38 -5.91 16.53
CA VAL A 174 4.05 -6.45 15.21
C VAL A 174 3.64 -7.91 15.35
N ILE A 175 2.50 -8.26 14.77
CA ILE A 175 2.01 -9.64 14.68
C ILE A 175 2.40 -10.18 13.30
N GLN A 176 3.16 -11.28 13.29
CA GLN A 176 3.47 -12.02 12.08
C GLN A 176 2.53 -13.23 11.96
N THR A 177 1.90 -13.40 10.81
CA THR A 177 0.89 -14.45 10.59
C THR A 177 0.71 -14.78 9.11
N THR A 178 -0.16 -15.73 8.78
CA THR A 178 -0.43 -16.15 7.40
C THR A 178 -1.12 -15.05 6.60
N ARG A 179 -0.81 -15.00 5.30
CA ARG A 179 -1.42 -14.07 4.34
C ARG A 179 -2.90 -14.36 4.11
N LEU A 180 -3.66 -13.33 3.73
CA LEU A 180 -5.09 -13.43 3.48
C LEU A 180 -5.40 -13.59 2.00
N GLY A 181 -6.25 -14.56 1.67
CA GLY A 181 -6.73 -14.79 0.30
C GLY A 181 -5.81 -15.63 -0.58
N ILE A 182 -4.83 -16.33 0.01
CA ILE A 182 -4.01 -17.31 -0.69
C ILE A 182 -4.77 -18.64 -0.79
N PRO A 183 -5.03 -19.17 -2.00
CA PRO A 183 -5.68 -20.48 -2.18
C PRO A 183 -4.83 -21.63 -1.64
N SER A 184 -5.47 -22.75 -1.29
CA SER A 184 -4.74 -23.92 -0.81
C SER A 184 -3.78 -24.48 -1.88
N GLY A 185 -2.59 -24.90 -1.46
CA GLY A 185 -1.50 -25.39 -2.30
C GLY A 185 -0.69 -24.28 -3.00
N ARG A 186 -0.92 -23.01 -2.65
CA ARG A 186 -0.20 -21.85 -3.20
C ARG A 186 0.62 -21.11 -2.14
N ASP A 187 1.22 -21.89 -1.24
CA ASP A 187 2.07 -21.40 -0.15
C ASP A 187 1.29 -20.54 0.88
N GLU A 188 0.04 -20.94 1.13
CA GLU A 188 -0.89 -20.32 2.07
C GLU A 188 -0.41 -20.39 3.54
N HIS A 189 0.46 -21.33 3.85
CA HIS A 189 1.02 -21.56 5.18
C HIS A 189 2.12 -20.56 5.55
N LEU A 190 2.67 -19.81 4.58
CA LEU A 190 3.76 -18.87 4.82
C LEU A 190 3.28 -17.66 5.61
N MET A 191 4.01 -17.36 6.69
CA MET A 191 3.66 -16.31 7.65
C MET A 191 4.24 -14.95 7.21
N TYR A 192 3.90 -14.50 6.01
CA TYR A 192 4.44 -13.28 5.40
C TYR A 192 3.48 -12.08 5.49
N ARG A 193 2.53 -12.12 6.42
CA ARG A 193 1.66 -10.98 6.75
C ARG A 193 2.08 -10.37 8.09
N PHE A 194 2.12 -9.04 8.12
CA PHE A 194 2.49 -8.27 9.30
C PHE A 194 1.38 -7.26 9.60
N VAL A 195 0.95 -7.22 10.87
CA VAL A 195 -0.10 -6.34 11.40
C VAL A 195 0.43 -5.62 12.64
#